data_AF-A0A822B6B3-F1
#
_entry.id   AF-A0A822B6B3-F1
#
_cell.length_a   1.000
_cell.length_b   1.000
_cell.length_c   1.000
_cell.angle_alpha   90.00
_cell.angle_beta   90.00
_cell.angle_gamma   90.00
#
_symmetry.space_group_name_H-M   'P 1'
#
loop_
_entity.id
_entity.type
_entity.pdbx_description
1 polymer ?
#
loop_
_entity_poly.entity_id
_entity_poly.type
_entity_poly.pdbx_seq_one_letter_code
_entity_poly.pdbx_strand_id
1 'polypeptide(L)'
;MFRLVEFLIPGDHVSLSAIRTVRVLRPLRVINRVPSMRILVMLLLDTLPMLGNVLLLCFFIFFIFGIIGVQLWKGLLRNRCFLQLNSTVIDHYAIFDDFPFQSFYIPPDQDSFIYSNSSSSGMTKCSEIPQFRQDNMICKLD
;
A
#
# COMPACT_ATOMS: atom_id res chain seq x y z
N MET A 1 -21.51 17.01 27.63
CA MET A 1 -21.21 17.07 26.19
C MET A 1 -21.28 15.71 25.48
N PHE A 2 -20.50 14.67 25.82
CA PHE A 2 -20.59 13.35 25.12
C PHE A 2 -21.99 12.69 25.10
N ARG A 3 -22.83 12.87 26.12
CA ARG A 3 -24.20 12.33 26.12
C ARG A 3 -25.14 13.01 25.11
N LEU A 4 -24.85 14.26 24.71
CA LEU A 4 -25.64 14.96 23.68
C LEU A 4 -25.37 14.39 22.28
N VAL A 5 -24.14 13.97 22.01
CA VAL A 5 -23.74 13.38 20.72
C VAL A 5 -24.42 12.02 20.51
N GLU A 6 -24.65 11.26 21.58
CA GLU A 6 -25.33 9.96 21.54
C GLU A 6 -26.86 10.09 21.39
N PHE A 7 -27.43 11.25 21.75
CA PHE A 7 -28.87 11.52 21.71
C PHE A 7 -29.32 12.20 20.40
N LEU A 8 -28.41 12.90 19.71
CA LEU A 8 -28.68 13.66 18.48
C LEU A 8 -28.56 12.84 17.18
N ILE A 9 -28.30 11.52 17.26
CA ILE A 9 -28.29 10.63 16.10
C ILE A 9 -29.50 9.68 16.16
N PRO A 10 -30.73 10.17 15.92
CA PRO A 10 -31.86 9.31 15.62
C PRO A 10 -31.86 9.04 14.11
N GLY A 11 -31.58 7.81 13.70
CA GLY A 11 -31.72 7.44 12.29
C GLY A 11 -30.75 6.36 11.86
N ASP A 12 -31.22 5.12 12.00
CA ASP A 12 -31.10 4.07 11.01
C ASP A 12 -29.69 3.66 10.51
N HIS A 13 -29.30 2.45 10.92
CA HIS A 13 -28.24 1.60 10.37
C HIS A 13 -26.76 1.98 10.64
N VAL A 14 -26.47 3.13 11.26
CA VAL A 14 -25.08 3.49 11.56
C VAL A 14 -24.57 2.92 12.89
N SER A 15 -23.96 1.74 12.81
CA SER A 15 -22.81 1.30 13.65
C SER A 15 -23.01 1.12 15.17
N LEU A 16 -23.70 0.05 15.56
CA LEU A 16 -23.66 -0.53 16.92
C LEU A 16 -22.24 -0.91 17.41
N SER A 17 -21.26 -1.04 16.51
CA SER A 17 -19.86 -1.37 16.84
C SER A 17 -19.08 -0.16 17.37
N ALA A 18 -19.28 1.02 16.78
CA ALA A 18 -18.61 2.27 17.21
C ALA A 18 -19.11 2.74 18.59
N ILE A 19 -20.38 2.51 18.91
CA ILE A 19 -20.95 2.87 20.23
C ILE A 19 -20.34 2.04 21.38
N ARG A 20 -19.82 0.82 21.09
CA ARG A 20 -19.10 0.00 22.08
C ARG A 20 -17.69 0.52 22.36
N THR A 21 -16.97 1.02 21.35
CA THR A 21 -15.62 1.57 21.53
C THR A 21 -15.63 2.88 22.31
N VAL A 22 -16.66 3.73 22.15
CA VAL A 22 -16.85 4.94 22.96
C VAL A 22 -16.95 4.65 24.46
N ARG A 23 -17.44 3.47 24.85
CA ARG A 23 -17.48 3.04 26.27
C ARG A 23 -16.09 2.72 26.82
N VAL A 24 -15.16 2.26 25.97
CA VAL A 24 -13.75 2.00 26.32
C VAL A 24 -12.99 3.31 26.60
N LEU A 25 -13.50 4.47 26.19
CA LEU A 25 -12.94 5.79 26.54
C LEU A 25 -13.45 6.33 27.90
N ARG A 26 -14.40 5.67 28.59
CA ARG A 26 -14.83 6.10 29.95
C ARG A 26 -13.72 6.07 31.01
N PRO A 27 -12.73 5.16 31.01
CA PRO A 27 -11.55 5.22 31.87
C PRO A 27 -10.74 6.51 31.72
N LEU A 28 -10.68 7.12 30.52
CA LEU A 28 -10.06 8.45 30.33
C LEU A 28 -10.80 9.56 31.09
N ARG A 29 -12.08 9.38 31.47
CA ARG A 29 -12.77 10.29 32.39
C ARG A 29 -12.42 10.04 33.85
N VAL A 30 -12.11 8.80 34.21
CA VAL A 30 -11.70 8.41 35.56
C VAL A 30 -10.29 8.94 35.87
N ILE A 31 -9.40 9.00 34.87
CA ILE A 31 -8.07 9.60 34.99
C ILE A 31 -8.12 11.09 35.41
N ASN A 32 -9.19 11.80 35.04
CA ASN A 32 -9.43 13.20 35.42
C ASN A 32 -9.98 13.37 36.85
N ARG A 33 -10.30 12.27 37.54
CA ARG A 33 -10.81 12.25 38.92
C ARG A 33 -9.71 11.97 39.95
N VAL A 34 -8.55 11.48 39.53
CA VAL A 34 -7.39 11.16 40.39
C VAL A 34 -6.25 12.15 40.12
N PRO A 35 -5.93 13.06 41.06
CA PRO A 35 -5.03 14.19 40.82
C PRO A 35 -3.58 13.79 40.48
N SER A 36 -3.09 12.64 40.95
CA SER A 36 -1.72 12.18 40.71
C SER A 36 -1.46 11.67 39.28
N MET A 37 -2.45 11.09 38.60
CA MET A 37 -2.32 10.61 37.21
C MET A 37 -2.51 11.75 36.19
N ARG A 38 -3.27 12.79 36.55
CA ARG A 38 -3.46 13.98 35.74
C ARG A 38 -2.16 14.79 35.59
N ILE A 39 -1.30 14.83 36.60
CA ILE A 39 0.00 15.54 36.54
C ILE A 39 0.86 15.01 35.39
N LEU A 40 0.91 13.68 35.22
CA LEU A 40 1.72 13.03 34.18
C LEU A 40 1.19 13.34 32.77
N VAL A 41 -0.14 13.24 32.58
CA VAL A 41 -0.77 13.55 31.30
C VAL A 41 -0.65 15.04 30.97
N MET A 42 -0.79 15.93 31.96
CA MET A 42 -0.62 17.38 31.76
C MET A 42 0.83 17.73 31.42
N LEU A 43 1.83 17.12 32.07
CA LEU A 43 3.25 17.28 31.73
C LEU A 43 3.58 16.78 30.31
N LEU A 44 2.93 15.68 29.89
CA LEU A 44 3.06 15.17 28.52
C LEU A 44 2.41 16.16 27.53
N LEU A 45 1.19 16.62 27.81
CA LEU A 45 0.50 17.62 26.99
C LEU A 45 1.21 18.99 26.98
N ASP A 46 1.98 19.34 28.00
CA ASP A 46 2.81 20.57 28.07
C ASP A 46 4.10 20.47 27.25
N THR A 47 4.59 19.25 27.02
CA THR A 47 5.75 19.01 26.16
C THR A 47 5.35 18.76 24.70
N LEU A 48 4.09 18.38 24.44
CA LEU A 48 3.52 18.30 23.09
C LEU A 48 3.61 19.59 22.25
N PRO A 49 3.43 20.82 22.77
CA PRO A 49 3.62 22.03 21.96
C PRO A 49 5.06 22.19 21.49
N MET A 50 6.07 21.80 22.29
CA MET A 50 7.46 21.75 21.83
C MET A 50 7.70 20.62 20.82
N LEU A 51 7.05 19.47 21.02
CA LEU A 51 7.13 18.33 20.10
C LEU A 51 6.39 18.59 18.77
N GLY A 52 5.37 19.44 18.78
CA GLY A 52 4.62 19.88 17.61
C GLY A 52 5.50 20.61 16.60
N ASN A 53 6.47 21.40 17.06
CA ASN A 53 7.42 22.07 16.17
C ASN A 53 8.32 21.07 15.42
N VAL A 54 8.75 20.00 16.11
CA VAL A 54 9.52 18.90 15.50
C VAL A 54 8.65 18.08 14.55
N LEU A 55 7.40 17.80 14.92
CA LEU A 55 6.45 17.11 14.05
C LEU A 55 6.13 17.91 12.79
N LEU A 56 6.02 19.23 12.87
CA LEU A 56 5.81 20.10 11.70
C LEU A 56 6.99 20.02 10.74
N LEU A 57 8.22 20.10 11.27
CA LEU A 57 9.44 19.93 10.47
C LEU A 57 9.49 18.53 9.84
N CYS A 58 9.17 17.49 10.61
CA CYS A 58 9.13 16.12 10.14
C CYS A 58 8.07 15.91 9.05
N PHE A 59 6.88 16.48 9.22
CA PHE A 59 5.81 16.46 8.23
C PHE A 59 6.24 17.13 6.93
N PHE A 60 6.89 18.30 7.00
CA PHE A 60 7.39 19.00 5.83
C PHE A 60 8.42 18.15 5.06
N ILE A 61 9.36 17.54 5.78
CA ILE A 61 10.36 16.63 5.19
C ILE A 61 9.69 15.44 4.52
N PHE A 62 8.77 14.75 5.21
CA PHE A 62 8.05 13.62 4.64
C PHE A 62 7.17 14.01 3.46
N PHE A 63 6.59 15.21 3.45
CA PHE A 63 5.80 15.70 2.34
C PHE A 63 6.67 15.88 1.09
N ILE A 64 7.81 16.57 1.20
CA ILE A 64 8.72 16.78 0.07
C ILE A 64 9.24 15.44 -0.47
N PHE A 65 9.79 14.58 0.40
CA PHE A 65 10.29 13.26 -0.04
C PHE A 65 9.18 12.33 -0.52
N GLY A 66 7.98 12.43 0.04
CA GLY A 66 6.81 11.66 -0.38
C GLY A 66 6.36 12.02 -1.79
N ILE A 67 6.23 13.30 -2.11
CA ILE A 67 5.85 13.75 -3.45
C ILE A 67 6.94 13.37 -4.47
N ILE A 68 8.21 13.61 -4.14
CA ILE A 68 9.34 13.20 -4.99
C ILE A 68 9.32 11.69 -5.22
N GLY A 69 9.19 10.90 -4.15
CA GLY A 69 9.17 9.44 -4.23
C GLY A 69 8.01 8.90 -5.08
N VAL A 70 6.80 9.42 -4.89
CA VAL A 70 5.65 9.03 -5.71
C VAL A 70 5.90 9.38 -7.18
N GLN A 71 6.42 10.57 -7.48
CA GLN A 71 6.67 10.99 -8.85
C GLN A 71 7.75 10.14 -9.55
N LEU A 72 8.79 9.73 -8.82
CA LEU A 72 9.85 8.88 -9.37
C LEU A 72 9.45 7.42 -9.52
N TRP A 73 8.65 6.85 -8.60
CA TRP A 73 8.34 5.41 -8.56
C TRP A 73 6.93 5.04 -9.00
N LYS A 74 6.07 6.01 -9.36
CA LYS A 74 4.72 5.73 -9.85
C LYS A 74 4.78 4.80 -11.07
N GLY A 75 4.24 3.60 -10.90
CA GLY A 75 4.11 2.60 -11.97
C GLY A 75 5.33 1.70 -12.18
N LEU A 76 6.54 2.09 -11.78
CA LEU A 76 7.73 1.24 -11.99
C LEU A 76 7.65 -0.08 -11.22
N LEU A 77 7.07 -0.09 -10.02
CA LEU A 77 6.99 -1.29 -9.18
C LEU A 77 6.02 -2.36 -9.72
N ARG A 78 5.23 -2.06 -10.75
CA ARG A 78 4.26 -3.00 -11.33
C ARG A 78 4.63 -3.46 -12.75
N ASN A 79 5.81 -3.08 -13.23
CA ASN A 79 6.29 -3.50 -14.54
C ASN A 79 6.59 -5.00 -14.57
N ARG A 80 6.00 -5.68 -15.55
CA ARG A 80 6.21 -7.10 -15.87
C ARG A 80 6.62 -7.24 -17.33
N CYS A 81 7.30 -8.33 -17.67
CA CYS A 81 7.59 -8.68 -19.05
C CYS A 81 6.48 -9.59 -19.57
N PHE A 82 5.71 -9.09 -20.54
CA PHE A 82 4.62 -9.83 -21.18
C PHE A 82 5.09 -10.49 -22.47
N LEU A 83 4.51 -11.64 -22.78
CA LEU A 83 4.67 -12.29 -24.08
C LEU A 83 3.80 -11.58 -25.11
N GLN A 84 4.40 -11.07 -26.18
CA GLN A 84 3.68 -10.45 -27.29
C GLN A 84 3.09 -11.53 -28.20
N LEU A 85 1.90 -12.04 -27.84
CA LEU A 85 1.15 -12.94 -28.71
C LEU A 85 0.32 -12.14 -29.72
N ASN A 86 0.27 -12.61 -30.97
CA ASN A 86 -0.68 -12.12 -31.95
C ASN A 86 -2.11 -12.42 -31.50
N SER A 87 -3.04 -11.49 -31.77
CA SER A 87 -4.45 -11.58 -31.38
C SER A 87 -5.11 -12.90 -31.82
N THR A 88 -4.73 -13.42 -32.98
CA THR A 88 -5.23 -14.70 -33.51
C THR A 88 -4.84 -15.92 -32.66
N VAL A 89 -3.67 -15.89 -32.02
CA VAL A 89 -3.20 -16.95 -31.11
C VAL A 89 -3.91 -16.81 -29.76
N ILE A 90 -4.17 -15.57 -29.34
CA ILE A 90 -4.91 -15.28 -28.10
C ILE A 90 -6.32 -15.84 -28.15
N ASP A 91 -7.03 -15.56 -29.24
CA ASP A 91 -8.39 -16.06 -29.46
C ASP A 91 -8.41 -17.60 -29.54
N HIS A 92 -7.37 -18.22 -30.10
CA HIS A 92 -7.28 -19.67 -30.23
C HIS A 92 -7.07 -20.39 -28.89
N TYR A 93 -6.37 -19.77 -27.92
CA TYR A 93 -6.17 -20.37 -26.59
C TYR A 93 -7.28 -19.99 -25.60
N ALA A 94 -7.90 -18.81 -25.75
CA ALA A 94 -9.00 -18.37 -24.89
C ALA A 94 -10.26 -19.25 -25.01
N ILE A 95 -10.37 -20.02 -26.09
CA ILE A 95 -11.43 -21.03 -26.31
C ILE A 95 -11.19 -22.31 -25.48
N PHE A 96 -9.95 -22.58 -25.05
CA PHE A 96 -9.62 -23.70 -24.19
C PHE A 96 -9.46 -23.20 -22.75
N ASP A 97 -10.57 -23.10 -22.02
CA ASP A 97 -10.70 -22.68 -20.60
C ASP A 97 -9.87 -23.52 -19.58
N ASP A 98 -9.07 -24.51 -20.03
CA ASP A 98 -8.40 -25.50 -19.17
C ASP A 98 -6.94 -25.18 -18.81
N PHE A 99 -6.36 -24.07 -19.27
CA PHE A 99 -4.97 -23.72 -18.93
C PHE A 99 -4.84 -22.32 -18.29
N PRO A 100 -4.23 -22.20 -17.10
CA PRO A 100 -3.84 -20.91 -16.53
C PRO A 100 -2.61 -20.38 -17.29
N PHE A 101 -2.81 -19.87 -18.50
CA PHE A 101 -1.76 -19.22 -19.27
C PHE A 101 -1.36 -17.91 -18.57
N GLN A 102 -0.18 -17.93 -17.94
CA GLN A 102 0.45 -16.73 -17.40
C GLN A 102 1.08 -15.97 -18.58
N SER A 103 0.50 -14.85 -18.99
CA SER A 103 0.98 -14.02 -20.10
C SER A 103 2.26 -13.23 -19.78
N PHE A 104 2.84 -13.44 -18.60
CA PHE A 104 4.02 -12.75 -18.09
C PHE A 104 4.95 -13.73 -17.39
N TYR A 105 6.25 -13.48 -17.50
CA TYR A 105 7.29 -14.33 -16.91
C TYR A 105 7.38 -14.16 -15.38
N ILE A 106 7.41 -15.28 -14.64
CA ILE A 106 7.64 -15.36 -13.19
C ILE A 106 8.86 -16.26 -12.96
N PRO A 107 9.91 -15.76 -12.29
CA PRO A 107 11.07 -16.60 -11.99
C PRO A 107 10.71 -17.71 -10.99
N PRO A 108 11.34 -18.90 -11.10
CA PRO A 108 11.02 -20.04 -10.25
C PRO A 108 11.38 -19.81 -8.77
N ASP A 109 12.33 -18.92 -8.50
CA ASP A 109 12.87 -18.67 -7.17
C ASP A 109 12.15 -17.54 -6.41
N GLN A 110 11.24 -16.79 -7.06
CA GLN A 110 10.51 -15.68 -6.45
C GLN A 110 9.11 -15.50 -7.04
N ASP A 111 8.13 -15.30 -6.16
CA ASP A 111 6.71 -15.11 -6.53
C ASP A 111 6.43 -13.79 -7.28
N SER A 112 7.38 -12.84 -7.30
CA SER A 112 7.23 -11.60 -8.05
C SER A 112 8.58 -10.92 -8.33
N PHE A 113 8.82 -10.55 -9.60
CA PHE A 113 9.98 -9.75 -9.99
C PHE A 113 9.60 -8.50 -10.80
N ILE A 114 10.25 -7.38 -10.52
CA ILE A 114 9.99 -6.08 -11.14
C ILE A 114 11.04 -5.82 -12.21
N TYR A 115 10.58 -5.52 -13.43
CA TYR A 115 11.46 -5.27 -14.57
C TYR A 115 11.48 -3.79 -14.95
N SER A 116 12.63 -3.28 -15.34
CA SER A 116 12.75 -1.94 -15.91
C SER A 116 12.34 -1.96 -17.38
N ASN A 117 11.65 -0.90 -17.81
CA ASN A 117 11.43 -0.65 -19.23
C ASN A 117 12.77 -0.34 -19.91
N SER A 118 12.89 -0.57 -21.22
CA SER A 118 14.09 -0.27 -22.02
C SER A 118 14.56 1.19 -21.89
N SER A 119 13.61 2.11 -21.68
CA SER A 119 13.87 3.54 -21.48
C SER A 119 14.33 3.92 -20.06
N SER A 120 14.28 3.01 -19.08
CA SER A 120 14.62 3.30 -17.68
C SER A 120 15.94 2.63 -17.31
N SER A 121 16.81 3.34 -16.59
CA SER A 121 18.13 2.84 -16.13
C SER A 121 18.06 1.80 -15.00
N GLY A 122 16.95 1.07 -14.86
CA GLY A 122 16.82 0.06 -13.82
C GLY A 122 17.68 -1.17 -14.14
N MET A 123 18.14 -1.85 -13.09
CA MET A 123 19.17 -2.91 -13.15
C MET A 123 18.69 -4.21 -13.77
N THR A 124 17.38 -4.39 -13.97
CA THR A 124 16.76 -5.67 -14.33
C THR A 124 15.89 -5.51 -15.57
N LYS A 125 16.43 -5.84 -16.75
CA LYS A 125 15.71 -5.66 -18.02
C LYS A 125 15.02 -6.94 -18.49
N CYS A 126 13.95 -6.82 -19.27
CA CYS A 126 13.30 -7.98 -19.91
C CYS A 126 14.25 -8.74 -20.85
N SER A 127 15.27 -8.06 -21.40
CA SER A 127 16.27 -8.67 -22.28
C SER A 127 17.24 -9.61 -21.56
N GLU A 128 17.34 -9.55 -20.23
CA GLU A 128 18.23 -10.38 -19.41
C GLU A 128 17.56 -11.68 -18.92
N ILE A 129 16.31 -11.92 -19.31
CA ILE A 129 15.60 -13.17 -18.98
C ILE A 129 16.28 -14.35 -19.69
N PRO A 130 16.50 -15.49 -19.02
CA PRO A 130 17.09 -16.67 -19.63
C PRO A 130 16.27 -17.09 -20.86
N GLN A 131 16.96 -17.25 -21.99
CA GLN A 131 16.32 -17.64 -23.24
C GLN A 131 15.87 -19.10 -23.15
N PHE A 132 14.59 -19.35 -23.39
CA PHE A 132 14.06 -20.70 -23.46
C PHE A 132 14.56 -21.37 -24.75
N ARG A 133 15.20 -22.53 -24.62
CA ARG A 133 15.71 -23.31 -25.76
C ARG A 133 14.89 -24.59 -25.88
N GLN A 134 14.19 -24.75 -27.01
CA GLN A 134 13.46 -25.96 -27.33
C GLN A 134 13.85 -26.42 -28.73
N ASP A 135 14.29 -27.68 -28.85
CA ASP A 135 14.63 -28.36 -30.11
C ASP A 135 15.43 -27.51 -31.12
N ASN A 136 16.56 -26.99 -30.65
CA ASN A 136 17.52 -26.18 -31.44
C ASN A 136 17.04 -24.78 -31.84
N MET A 137 15.89 -24.33 -31.34
CA MET A 137 15.36 -22.97 -31.50
C MET A 137 15.51 -22.18 -30.19
N ILE A 138 15.86 -20.90 -30.32
CA ILE A 138 15.98 -19.95 -29.21
C ILE A 138 14.73 -19.06 -29.23
N CYS A 139 13.86 -19.22 -28.25
CA CYS A 139 12.68 -18.38 -28.10
C CYS A 139 13.09 -17.08 -27.41
N LYS A 140 13.02 -15.97 -28.16
CA LYS A 140 13.23 -14.62 -27.64
C LYS A 140 11.88 -13.96 -27.39
N LEU A 141 11.86 -13.11 -26.36
CA LEU A 141 10.75 -12.24 -26.03
C LEU A 141 10.92 -10.93 -26.84
N ASP A 142 10.71 -10.99 -28.15
CA ASP A 142 10.68 -9.84 -29.08
C ASP A 142 9.33 -9.83 -29.84
#